data_AF-A0A928RCH7-F1
#
_entry.id   AF-A0A928RCH7-F1
#
_cell.length_a   1.000
_cell.length_b   1.000
_cell.length_c   1.000
_cell.angle_alpha   90.00
_cell.angle_beta   90.00
_cell.angle_gamma   90.00
#
_symmetry.space_group_name_H-M   'P 1'
#
loop_
_entity.id
_entity.type
_entity.pdbx_description
1 polymer ?
#
loop_
_entity_poly.entity_id
_entity_poly.type
_entity_poly.pdbx_seq_one_letter_code
_entity_poly.pdbx_strand_id
1 'polypeptide(L)' 'MKENILIDKSIDFAARIIKLQRYLVKDKKETIISKQIVRSGTSIGANINEANYGQSK' A
#
# COMPACT_ATOMS: atom_id res chain seq x y z
N MET A 1 17.21 -12.33 -9.18
CA MET A 1 16.30 -12.23 -8.01
C MET A 1 15.07 -13.05 -8.32
N LYS A 2 14.63 -13.92 -7.41
CA LYS A 2 13.40 -14.69 -7.58
C LYS A 2 12.25 -13.69 -7.67
N GLU A 3 11.46 -13.71 -8.73
CA GLU A 3 10.26 -12.88 -8.84
C GLU A 3 9.37 -13.16 -7.63
N ASN A 4 9.09 -12.13 -6.84
CA ASN A 4 8.22 -12.24 -5.69
C ASN A 4 6.88 -11.61 -6.08
N ILE A 5 6.00 -12.45 -6.61
CA ILE A 5 4.63 -12.10 -7.04
C ILE A 5 3.88 -11.31 -5.96
N LEU A 6 4.18 -11.55 -4.68
CA LEU A 6 3.58 -10.82 -3.57
C LEU A 6 4.06 -9.36 -3.50
N ILE A 7 5.36 -9.11 -3.74
CA ILE A 7 5.92 -7.75 -3.80
C ILE A 7 5.26 -6.98 -4.94
N ASP A 8 5.24 -7.54 -6.15
CA ASP A 8 4.71 -6.85 -7.34
C ASP A 8 3.23 -6.50 -7.15
N LYS A 9 2.43 -7.46 -6.69
CA LYS A 9 1.00 -7.23 -6.37
C LYS A 9 0.81 -6.18 -5.28
N SER A 10 1.71 -6.11 -4.29
CA SER A 10 1.61 -5.11 -3.22
C SER A 10 1.90 -3.69 -3.71
N ILE A 11 2.83 -3.54 -4.67
CA ILE A 11 3.15 -2.26 -5.31
C ILE A 11 1.96 -1.78 -6.16
N ASP A 12 1.41 -2.67 -6.99
CA ASP A 12 0.22 -2.38 -7.79
C ASP A 12 -0.98 -1.98 -6.92
N PHE A 13 -1.17 -2.69 -5.80
CA PHE A 13 -2.20 -2.38 -4.82
C PHE A 13 -1.99 -1.00 -4.20
N ALA A 14 -0.77 -0.66 -3.78
CA ALA A 14 -0.44 0.67 -3.25
C ALA A 14 -0.74 1.78 -4.28
N ALA A 15 -0.40 1.58 -5.56
CA ALA A 15 -0.74 2.52 -6.61
C ALA A 15 -2.26 2.73 -6.76
N ARG A 16 -3.06 1.66 -6.60
CA ARG A 16 -4.53 1.77 -6.59
C ARG A 16 -5.06 2.52 -5.37
N ILE A 17 -4.47 2.33 -4.19
CA ILE A 17 -4.83 3.05 -2.97
C ILE A 17 -4.60 4.56 -3.12
N ILE A 18 -3.50 4.98 -3.73
CA ILE A 18 -3.24 6.40 -4.01
C ILE A 18 -4.27 6.97 -5.00
N LYS A 19 -4.64 6.22 -6.05
CA LYS A 19 -5.71 6.63 -6.97
C LYS A 19 -7.05 6.77 -6.25
N LEU A 20 -7.39 5.82 -5.37
CA LEU A 20 -8.61 5.88 -4.55
C LEU A 20 -8.60 7.11 -3.62
N GLN A 21 -7.50 7.40 -2.94
CA GLN A 21 -7.39 8.58 -2.09
C GLN A 21 -7.63 9.87 -2.88
N ARG A 22 -7.06 9.98 -4.09
CA ARG A 22 -7.28 11.14 -4.96
C ARG A 22 -8.76 11.30 -5.33
N TYR A 23 -9.44 10.21 -5.66
CA TYR A 23 -10.89 10.20 -5.94
C TYR A 23 -11.70 10.63 -4.72
N LEU A 24 -11.43 10.05 -3.55
CA LEU A 24 -12.14 10.37 -2.31
C LEU A 24 -11.97 11.85 -1.91
N VAL A 25 -10.77 12.40 -2.05
CA VAL A 25 -10.51 13.81 -1.72
C VAL A 25 -11.10 14.76 -2.77
N LYS A 26 -10.92 14.49 -4.07
CA LYS A 26 -11.35 15.41 -5.12
C LYS A 26 -12.86 15.41 -5.31
N ASP A 27 -13.46 14.23 -5.38
CA ASP A 27 -14.84 14.05 -5.85
C ASP A 27 -15.81 13.87 -4.69
N LYS A 28 -15.36 13.25 -3.60
CA LYS A 28 -16.19 13.02 -2.40
C LYS A 28 -15.91 13.98 -1.26
N LYS A 29 -14.86 14.81 -1.37
CA LYS A 29 -14.38 15.70 -0.31
C LYS A 29 -14.11 14.97 1.02
N GLU A 30 -13.82 13.68 0.96
CA GLU A 30 -13.56 12.83 2.12
C GLU A 30 -12.05 12.81 2.39
N THR A 31 -11.64 13.24 3.59
CA THR A 31 -10.23 13.46 3.95
C THR A 31 -9.75 12.74 5.22
N ILE A 32 -10.65 12.15 6.01
CA ILE A 32 -10.34 11.51 7.28
C ILE A 32 -10.08 10.02 7.04
N ILE A 33 -11.04 9.33 6.43
CA ILE A 33 -10.98 7.90 6.14
C ILE A 33 -9.93 7.64 5.04
N SER A 34 -9.86 8.48 4.01
CA SER A 34 -8.89 8.35 2.92
C SER A 34 -7.44 8.39 3.42
N LYS A 35 -7.13 9.19 4.45
CA LYS A 35 -5.81 9.18 5.11
C LYS A 35 -5.53 7.86 5.81
N GLN A 36 -6.51 7.30 6.52
CA GLN A 36 -6.37 5.99 7.17
C GLN A 36 -6.17 4.87 6.13
N ILE A 37 -6.92 4.91 5.03
CA ILE A 37 -6.80 3.96 3.91
C ILE A 37 -5.42 4.04 3.27
N VAL A 38 -4.85 5.24 3.05
CA VAL A 38 -3.48 5.34 2.52
C VAL A 38 -2.49 4.65 3.45
N ARG A 39 -2.53 4.99 4.75
CA ARG A 39 -1.59 4.43 5.72
C ARG A 39 -1.66 2.90 5.78
N SER A 40 -2.86 2.34 5.88
CA SER A 40 -3.04 0.87 5.95
C SER A 40 -2.80 0.19 4.61
N GLY A 41 -3.16 0.82 3.49
CA GLY A 41 -3.01 0.26 2.16
C GLY A 41 -1.55 0.20 1.69
N THR A 42 -0.74 1.23 2.02
CA THR A 42 0.69 1.24 1.68
C THR A 42 1.54 0.43 2.66
N SER A 43 1.11 0.25 3.92
CA SER A 43 1.86 -0.54 4.91
C SER A 43 1.94 -2.03 4.55
N ILE A 44 1.02 -2.54 3.72
CA ILE A 44 1.07 -3.94 3.26
C ILE A 44 2.37 -4.21 2.50
N GLY A 45 2.71 -3.38 1.50
CA GLY A 45 3.95 -3.52 0.74
C GLY A 45 5.19 -3.28 1.61
N ALA A 46 5.12 -2.32 2.54
CA ALA A 46 6.20 -2.08 3.49
C ALA A 46 6.49 -3.30 4.37
N ASN A 47 5.46 -3.91 4.95
CA ASN A 47 5.60 -5.10 5.80
C ASN A 47 6.09 -6.32 5.00
N ILE A 48 5.63 -6.51 3.76
CA ILE A 48 6.15 -7.56 2.87
C ILE A 48 7.64 -7.34 2.61
N ASN A 49 8.04 -6.09 2.39
CA ASN A 49 9.44 -5.74 2.17
C ASN A 49 10.29 -6.03 3.42
N GLU A 50 9.84 -5.58 4.59
CA GLU A 50 10.49 -5.87 5.88
C GLU A 50 10.62 -7.39 6.12
N ALA A 51 9.59 -8.17 5.84
CA ALA A 51 9.62 -9.63 5.99
C ALA A 51 10.66 -10.31 5.08
N ASN A 52 10.91 -9.80 3.87
CA ASN A 52 11.92 -10.37 2.97
C ASN A 52 13.36 -10.09 3.44
N TYR A 53 13.57 -9.00 4.15
CA TYR A 53 14.89 -8.62 4.69
C TYR A 53 15.07 -8.98 6.17
N GLY A 54 13.99 -9.40 6.84
CA GLY A 54 14.01 -9.85 8.22
C GLY A 54 14.81 -11.14 8.36
N GLN A 55 15.82 -11.13 9.24
CA GLN A 55 16.54 -12.33 9.66
C GLN A 55 16.17 -12.68 11.10
N SER A 56 15.80 -13.94 11.34
CA SER A 56 15.64 -14.50 12.68
C SER A 56 16.94 -15.18 13.13
N LYS A 57 17.23 -15.17 14.44
CA LYS A 57 18.29 -15.97 15.07
C LYS A 57 17.91 -17.44 15.17
#